data_AF-C8N8W8-F1
#
_entry.id   AF-C8N8W8-F1
#
_cell.length_a   1.000
_cell.length_b   1.000
_cell.length_c   1.000
_cell.angle_alpha   90.00
_cell.angle_beta   90.00
_cell.angle_gamma   90.00
#
_symmetry.space_group_name_H-M   'P 1'
#
loop_
_entity.id
_entity.type
_entity.pdbx_description
1 polymer ?
#
loop_
_entity_poly.entity_id
_entity_poly.type
_entity_poly.pdbx_seq_one_letter_code
_entity_poly.pdbx_strand_id
1 'polypeptide(L)'
;MDLEYLQARDFAALLPWFADEAEQHWFMTQADKRLAFYRLWTFKEALLKALGADFASLKSLTVATAAPPGLHWQRYAWLLDEHWLVSAVLAAPQALPPPQVIGAASVITLPSF
;
A
#
# COMPACT_ATOMS: atom_id res chain seq x y z
N MET A 1 -2.02 -8.52 2.35
CA MET A 1 -1.72 -7.56 3.43
C MET A 1 -0.20 -7.45 3.55
N ASP A 2 0.28 -6.28 3.93
CA ASP A 2 1.69 -6.04 4.24
C ASP A 2 1.84 -5.06 5.42
N LEU A 3 2.96 -5.12 6.14
CA LEU A 3 3.25 -4.32 7.32
C LEU A 3 4.74 -3.94 7.38
N GLU A 4 5.02 -2.66 7.59
CA GLU A 4 6.39 -2.15 7.68
C GLU A 4 6.59 -1.16 8.82
N TYR A 5 7.79 -1.16 9.41
CA TYR A 5 8.22 -0.15 10.37
C TYR A 5 8.77 1.10 9.65
N LEU A 6 8.34 2.29 10.07
CA LEU A 6 8.68 3.58 9.46
C LEU A 6 10.11 4.03 9.78
N GLN A 7 11.09 3.37 9.17
CA GLN A 7 12.50 3.71 9.30
C GLN A 7 12.93 4.79 8.29
N ALA A 8 13.83 5.69 8.71
CA ALA A 8 14.45 6.65 7.81
C ALA A 8 15.36 5.95 6.78
N ARG A 9 15.23 6.32 5.51
CA ARG A 9 16.01 5.78 4.37
C ARG A 9 16.19 6.86 3.31
N ASP A 10 17.05 6.61 2.33
CA ASP A 10 17.08 7.40 1.10
C ASP A 10 15.91 6.98 0.18
N PHE A 11 14.73 7.52 0.48
CA PHE A 11 13.49 7.16 -0.20
C PHE A 11 13.55 7.48 -1.70
N ALA A 12 14.17 8.60 -2.09
CA ALA A 12 14.28 9.00 -3.48
C ALA A 12 15.16 8.03 -4.28
N ALA A 13 16.25 7.52 -3.70
CA ALA A 13 17.08 6.51 -4.34
C ALA A 13 16.41 5.13 -4.43
N LEU A 14 15.54 4.79 -3.46
CA LEU A 14 14.85 3.49 -3.42
C LEU A 14 13.60 3.43 -4.29
N LEU A 15 12.93 4.57 -4.51
CA LEU A 15 11.64 4.62 -5.21
C LEU A 15 11.68 4.03 -6.64
N PRO A 16 12.69 4.30 -7.50
CA PRO A 16 12.70 3.82 -8.88
C PRO A 16 12.75 2.29 -9.04
N TRP A 17 13.14 1.58 -7.98
CA TRP A 17 13.23 0.12 -7.95
C TRP A 17 11.86 -0.55 -8.05
N PHE A 18 10.81 0.11 -7.56
CA PHE A 18 9.48 -0.48 -7.49
C PHE A 18 8.34 0.44 -7.92
N ALA A 19 8.53 1.74 -8.01
CA ALA A 19 7.47 2.67 -8.42
C ALA A 19 7.54 2.99 -9.92
N ASP A 20 6.39 3.09 -10.57
CA ASP A 20 6.32 3.61 -11.94
C ASP A 20 6.51 5.15 -11.98
N GLU A 21 6.50 5.74 -13.17
CA GLU A 21 6.72 7.19 -13.30
C GLU A 21 5.61 8.03 -12.66
N ALA A 22 4.36 7.56 -12.72
CA ALA A 22 3.21 8.26 -12.16
C ALA A 22 3.26 8.24 -10.62
N GLU A 23 3.60 7.10 -10.03
CA GLU A 23 3.82 6.92 -8.59
C GLU A 23 5.03 7.72 -8.10
N GLN A 24 6.12 7.78 -8.89
CA GLN A 24 7.26 8.65 -8.60
C GLN A 24 6.87 10.12 -8.61
N HIS A 25 6.10 10.56 -9.60
CA HIS A 25 5.60 11.94 -9.65
C HIS A 25 4.68 12.24 -8.46
N TRP A 26 3.74 11.34 -8.16
CA TRP A 26 2.86 11.45 -7.00
C TRP A 26 3.65 11.55 -5.69
N PHE A 27 4.69 10.72 -5.53
CA PHE A 27 5.56 10.77 -4.35
C PHE A 27 6.23 12.15 -4.21
N MET A 28 6.66 12.76 -5.31
CA MET A 28 7.29 14.07 -5.30
C MET A 28 6.36 15.19 -4.84
N THR A 29 5.04 15.03 -4.96
CA THR A 29 4.07 16.02 -4.47
C THR A 29 3.71 15.87 -2.98
N GLN A 30 4.06 14.74 -2.35
CA GLN A 30 3.71 14.50 -0.94
C GLN A 30 4.58 15.30 0.03
N ALA A 31 3.99 15.85 1.09
CA ALA A 31 4.73 16.57 2.14
C ALA A 31 5.55 15.60 3.02
N ASP A 32 4.94 14.51 3.48
CA ASP A 32 5.62 13.47 4.26
C ASP A 32 6.16 12.38 3.33
N LYS A 33 7.45 12.50 2.98
CA LYS A 33 8.14 11.53 2.10
C LYS A 33 8.25 10.14 2.73
N ARG A 34 8.42 10.06 4.05
CA ARG A 34 8.52 8.78 4.75
C ARG A 34 7.20 8.04 4.65
N LEU A 35 6.11 8.70 5.04
CA LEU A 35 4.78 8.10 4.97
C LEU A 35 4.39 7.76 3.53
N ALA A 36 4.66 8.64 2.56
CA ALA A 36 4.36 8.39 1.16
C ALA A 36 5.10 7.15 0.60
N PHE A 37 6.40 7.01 0.91
CA PHE A 37 7.21 5.87 0.48
C PHE A 37 6.61 4.56 0.98
N TYR A 38 6.41 4.46 2.31
CA TYR A 38 5.91 3.22 2.89
C TYR A 38 4.49 2.93 2.42
N ARG A 39 3.63 3.95 2.20
CA ARG A 39 2.30 3.75 1.64
C ARG A 39 2.35 3.08 0.28
N LEU A 40 3.18 3.54 -0.64
CA LEU A 40 3.33 2.88 -1.94
C LEU A 40 3.89 1.46 -1.77
N TRP A 41 4.94 1.31 -0.95
CA TRP A 41 5.59 0.03 -0.73
C TRP A 41 4.62 -1.04 -0.20
N THR A 42 3.99 -0.78 0.95
CA THR A 42 3.10 -1.76 1.59
C THR A 42 1.85 -2.03 0.75
N PHE A 43 1.35 -1.02 0.03
CA PHE A 43 0.23 -1.22 -0.90
C PHE A 43 0.61 -2.19 -2.03
N LYS A 44 1.76 -2.00 -2.65
CA LYS A 44 2.22 -2.82 -3.78
C LYS A 44 2.59 -4.24 -3.34
N GLU A 45 3.23 -4.40 -2.18
CA GLU A 45 3.43 -5.70 -1.53
C GLU A 45 2.09 -6.40 -1.23
N ALA A 46 1.11 -5.68 -0.68
CA ALA A 46 -0.20 -6.25 -0.38
C ALA A 46 -0.96 -6.67 -1.65
N LEU A 47 -0.87 -5.88 -2.72
CA LEU A 47 -1.46 -6.18 -4.02
C LEU A 47 -0.77 -7.37 -4.71
N LEU A 48 0.57 -7.42 -4.66
CA LEU A 48 1.37 -8.55 -5.14
C LEU A 48 0.95 -9.85 -4.46
N LYS A 49 0.84 -9.83 -3.12
CA LYS A 49 0.39 -10.97 -2.32
C LYS A 49 -1.05 -11.38 -2.65
N ALA A 50 -1.95 -10.43 -2.88
CA ALA A 50 -3.33 -10.70 -3.25
C ALA A 50 -3.47 -11.34 -4.64
N LEU A 51 -2.56 -11.02 -5.57
CA LEU A 51 -2.52 -11.57 -6.92
C LEU A 51 -1.70 -12.85 -7.04
N GLY A 52 -0.90 -13.21 -6.03
CA GLY A 52 0.07 -14.30 -6.14
C GLY A 52 1.14 -14.04 -7.20
N ALA A 53 1.49 -12.77 -7.43
CA ALA A 53 2.45 -12.34 -8.45
C ALA A 53 3.90 -12.41 -7.94
N ASP A 54 4.86 -12.43 -8.86
CA ASP A 54 6.28 -12.40 -8.54
C ASP A 54 6.77 -10.99 -8.21
N PHE A 55 7.83 -10.89 -7.42
CA PHE A 55 8.47 -9.61 -7.05
C PHE A 55 8.94 -8.81 -8.27
N ALA A 56 9.28 -9.48 -9.38
CA ALA A 56 9.62 -8.83 -10.64
C ALA A 56 8.47 -7.97 -11.21
N SER A 57 7.22 -8.28 -10.86
CA SER A 57 6.04 -7.53 -11.29
C SER A 57 5.77 -6.28 -10.46
N LEU A 58 6.47 -6.07 -9.34
CA LEU A 58 6.16 -5.01 -8.38
C LEU A 58 6.04 -3.64 -9.06
N LYS A 59 6.95 -3.32 -10.00
CA LYS A 59 6.92 -2.05 -10.73
C LYS A 59 5.68 -1.85 -11.62
N SER A 60 5.13 -2.92 -12.20
CA SER A 60 3.92 -2.87 -13.02
C SER A 60 2.61 -2.93 -12.21
N LEU A 61 2.67 -3.31 -10.94
CA LEU A 61 1.51 -3.31 -10.05
C LEU A 61 1.24 -1.90 -9.57
N THR A 62 0.07 -1.36 -9.85
CA THR A 62 -0.31 0.02 -9.54
C THR A 62 -1.75 0.09 -9.04
N VAL A 63 -2.19 1.30 -8.70
CA VAL A 63 -3.61 1.57 -8.37
C VAL A 63 -4.57 1.15 -9.50
N ALA A 64 -4.11 1.13 -10.74
CA ALA A 64 -4.89 0.77 -11.92
C ALA A 64 -4.92 -0.74 -12.19
N THR A 65 -4.13 -1.55 -11.47
CA THR A 65 -4.15 -3.01 -11.64
C THR A 65 -5.55 -3.55 -11.37
N ALA A 66 -6.12 -4.21 -12.38
CA ALA A 66 -7.47 -4.76 -12.31
C ALA A 66 -7.57 -5.87 -11.26
N ALA A 67 -8.75 -5.98 -10.63
CA ALA A 67 -9.08 -7.14 -9.82
C ALA A 67 -9.31 -8.37 -10.71
N PRO A 68 -9.21 -9.59 -10.16
CA PRO A 68 -9.60 -10.79 -10.89
C PRO A 68 -11.04 -10.69 -11.42
N PRO A 69 -11.37 -11.37 -12.53
CA PRO A 69 -12.70 -11.28 -13.14
C PRO A 69 -13.83 -11.54 -12.15
N GLY A 70 -14.83 -10.65 -12.14
CA GLY A 70 -15.98 -10.72 -11.24
C GLY A 70 -15.71 -10.26 -9.80
N LEU A 71 -14.52 -9.75 -9.50
CA LEU A 71 -14.16 -9.19 -8.20
C LEU A 71 -13.84 -7.70 -8.29
N HIS A 72 -13.87 -7.03 -7.14
CA HIS A 72 -13.50 -5.64 -6.97
C HIS A 72 -12.49 -5.51 -5.84
N TRP A 73 -11.50 -4.63 -6.03
CA TRP A 73 -10.54 -4.30 -4.98
C TRP A 73 -11.19 -3.46 -3.89
N GLN A 74 -10.89 -3.81 -2.64
CA GLN A 74 -11.03 -2.96 -1.47
C GLN A 74 -9.65 -2.78 -0.86
N ARG A 75 -9.29 -1.53 -0.58
CA ARG A 75 -7.94 -1.13 -0.19
C ARG A 75 -8.00 -0.34 1.08
N TYR A 76 -7.13 -0.68 2.01
CA TYR A 76 -7.07 -0.05 3.32
C TYR A 76 -5.62 0.19 3.69
N ALA A 77 -5.38 1.30 4.37
CA ALA A 77 -4.09 1.62 4.94
C ALA A 77 -4.30 2.19 6.35
N TRP A 78 -3.46 1.75 7.29
CA TRP A 78 -3.47 2.22 8.66
C TRP A 78 -2.06 2.54 9.11
N LEU A 79 -1.93 3.59 9.89
CA LEU A 79 -0.74 3.89 10.66
C LEU A 79 -1.02 3.49 12.12
N LEU A 80 -0.26 2.52 12.62
CA LEU A 80 -0.38 2.02 13.99
C LEU A 80 0.75 2.60 14.84
N ASP A 81 0.39 3.20 15.98
CA ASP A 81 1.33 3.83 16.92
C ASP A 81 2.33 4.78 16.25
N GLU A 82 1.93 5.43 15.15
CA GLU A 82 2.76 6.35 14.37
C GLU A 82 4.06 5.77 13.80
N HIS A 83 4.25 4.45 13.92
CA HIS A 83 5.51 3.76 13.64
C HIS A 83 5.36 2.62 12.66
N TRP A 84 4.17 2.06 12.52
CA TRP A 84 3.91 0.89 11.69
C TRP A 84 2.89 1.21 10.63
N LEU A 85 3.25 1.00 9.38
CA LEU A 85 2.31 1.13 8.28
C LEU A 85 1.80 -0.23 7.84
N VAL A 86 0.48 -0.39 7.89
CA VAL A 86 -0.22 -1.57 7.38
C VAL A 86 -0.93 -1.20 6.10
N SER A 87 -0.87 -2.07 5.08
CA SER A 87 -1.78 -2.03 3.94
C SER A 87 -2.48 -3.37 3.73
N ALA A 88 -3.77 -3.33 3.47
CA ALA A 88 -4.57 -4.50 3.11
C ALA A 88 -5.26 -4.27 1.77
N VAL A 89 -5.19 -5.27 0.90
CA VAL A 89 -5.89 -5.32 -0.38
C VAL A 89 -6.70 -6.61 -0.40
N LEU A 90 -8.00 -6.49 -0.65
CA LEU A 90 -8.94 -7.60 -0.70
C LEU A 90 -9.70 -7.56 -2.01
N ALA A 91 -9.89 -8.71 -2.65
CA ALA A 91 -10.78 -8.85 -3.80
C ALA A 91 -12.07 -9.55 -3.35
N ALA A 92 -13.21 -8.97 -3.65
CA ALA A 92 -14.51 -9.58 -3.36
C ALA A 92 -15.54 -9.24 -4.46
N PRO A 93 -16.53 -10.11 -4.73
CA PRO A 93 -17.56 -9.83 -5.73
C PRO A 93 -18.51 -8.70 -5.32
N GLN A 94 -18.54 -8.37 -4.03
CA GLN A 94 -19.34 -7.31 -3.44
C GLN A 94 -18.51 -6.57 -2.38
N ALA A 95 -18.89 -5.33 -2.07
CA ALA A 95 -18.27 -4.59 -0.98
C ALA A 95 -18.41 -5.36 0.33
N LEU A 96 -17.30 -5.46 1.07
CA LEU A 96 -17.26 -6.05 2.40
C LEU A 96 -17.31 -4.92 3.42
N PRO A 97 -17.76 -5.20 4.66
CA PRO A 97 -17.60 -4.24 5.74
C PRO A 97 -16.11 -3.89 5.90
N PRO A 98 -15.77 -2.64 6.23
CA PRO A 98 -14.40 -2.23 6.45
C PRO A 98 -13.76 -3.09 7.57
N PRO A 99 -12.49 -3.50 7.42
CA PRO A 99 -11.81 -4.27 8.45
C PRO A 99 -11.78 -3.54 9.79
N GLN A 100 -11.99 -4.28 10.87
CA GLN A 100 -11.82 -3.77 12.23
C GLN A 100 -10.37 -4.02 12.68
N VAL A 101 -9.71 -2.97 13.13
CA VAL A 101 -8.40 -3.09 13.79
C VAL A 101 -8.67 -3.22 15.29
N ILE A 102 -8.28 -4.36 15.87
CA ILE A 102 -8.50 -4.68 17.29
C ILE A 102 -7.14 -4.79 17.97
N GLY A 103 -6.93 -4.01 19.03
CA GLY A 103 -5.68 -4.03 19.80
C GLY A 103 -5.54 -2.81 20.70
N ALA A 104 -4.45 -2.76 21.46
CA ALA A 104 -4.12 -1.61 22.31
C ALA A 104 -3.40 -0.48 21.56
N ALA A 105 -2.99 -0.72 20.30
CA ALA A 105 -2.33 0.27 19.48
C ALA A 105 -3.29 1.42 19.11
N SER A 106 -2.76 2.62 19.07
CA SER A 106 -3.42 3.76 18.41
C SER A 106 -3.48 3.52 16.91
N VAL A 107 -4.61 3.86 16.28
CA VAL A 107 -4.88 3.57 14.87
C VAL A 107 -5.29 4.84 14.15
N ILE A 108 -4.56 5.20 13.10
CA ILE A 108 -4.94 6.27 12.17
C ILE A 108 -5.27 5.61 10.84
N THR A 109 -6.54 5.71 10.41
CA THR A 109 -6.96 5.29 9.08
C THR A 109 -6.46 6.30 8.05
N LEU A 110 -5.70 5.83 7.07
CA LEU A 110 -5.17 6.64 5.99
C LEU A 110 -6.09 6.54 4.76
N PRO A 111 -6.08 7.54 3.87
CA PRO A 111 -6.75 7.42 2.58
C PRO A 111 -6.25 6.19 1.80
N SER A 112 -7.15 5.51 1.10
CA SER A 112 -6.77 4.47 0.14
C SER A 112 -6.07 5.07 -1.08
N PHE A 113 -5.30 4.24 -1.80
CA PHE A 113 -4.83 4.55 -3.15
C PHE A 113 -5.94 4.34 -4.18
#